data_AF-A0A1I1ESM7-F1
#
_entry.id   AF-A0A1I1ESM7-F1
#
_cell.length_a   1.000
_cell.length_b   1.000
_cell.length_c   1.000
_cell.angle_alpha   90.00
_cell.angle_beta   90.00
_cell.angle_gamma   90.00
#
_symmetry.space_group_name_H-M   'P 1'
#
loop_
_entity.id
_entity.type
_entity.pdbx_description
1 polymer ?
#
loop_
_entity_poly.entity_id
_entity_poly.type
_entity_poly.pdbx_seq_one_letter_code
_entity_poly.pdbx_strand_id
1 'polypeptide(L)'
;MGEAKQMLFARNLMTICVESFDDSDFQGLLWHQYSDDPIEFTSAMHMVTIMDGLMDDWDFPQNGLDLRKFNEDDAGHRRKGGANDELVIDKISRIHGTRNIQNKKGKIATFIVQVAYRQNATWQGQVVCAESNEKKTFASELDFLRILKNEINEL
;
A
#
# COMPACT_ATOMS: atom_id res chain seq x y z
N MET A 1 -27.16 -4.68 -15.71
CA MET A 1 -27.03 -4.40 -14.26
C MET A 1 -25.65 -3.83 -14.07
N GLY A 2 -25.50 -2.61 -13.59
CA GLY A 2 -24.16 -2.03 -13.37
C GLY A 2 -23.48 -2.80 -12.25
N GLU A 3 -22.40 -3.51 -12.55
CA GLU A 3 -21.61 -4.20 -11.54
C GLU A 3 -21.08 -3.16 -10.55
N ALA A 4 -21.35 -3.38 -9.26
CA ALA A 4 -20.82 -2.53 -8.21
C ALA A 4 -19.30 -2.74 -8.16
N LYS A 5 -18.53 -1.71 -8.50
CA LYS A 5 -17.06 -1.76 -8.39
C LYS A 5 -16.68 -1.88 -6.93
N GLN A 6 -15.90 -2.90 -6.59
CA GLN A 6 -15.42 -3.11 -5.25
C GLN A 6 -14.39 -2.02 -4.91
N MET A 7 -14.64 -1.30 -3.81
CA MET A 7 -13.79 -0.20 -3.36
C MET A 7 -13.15 -0.56 -2.02
N LEU A 8 -11.91 -0.10 -1.86
CA LEU A 8 -11.22 -0.15 -0.57
C LEU A 8 -11.11 1.27 0.00
N PHE A 9 -11.27 1.39 1.31
CA PHE A 9 -11.13 2.66 2.02
C PHE A 9 -10.11 2.46 3.13
N ALA A 10 -8.91 3.00 2.92
CA ALA A 10 -7.79 2.91 3.84
C ALA A 10 -6.90 4.14 3.68
N ARG A 11 -6.13 4.48 4.72
CA ARG A 11 -5.20 5.63 4.67
C ARG A 11 -3.96 5.31 3.82
N ASN A 12 -3.50 4.08 3.82
CA ASN A 12 -2.33 3.63 3.06
C ASN A 12 -2.74 2.93 1.75
N LEU A 13 -3.81 3.40 1.12
CA LEU A 13 -4.25 2.84 -0.14
C LEU A 13 -3.20 3.12 -1.24
N MET A 14 -2.87 2.07 -1.98
CA MET A 14 -1.99 2.13 -3.14
C MET A 14 -2.73 1.54 -4.35
N THR A 15 -2.43 2.02 -5.54
CA THR A 15 -2.95 1.48 -6.79
C THR A 15 -1.79 1.15 -7.71
N ILE A 16 -1.69 -0.11 -8.08
CA ILE A 16 -0.62 -0.66 -8.90
C ILE A 16 -1.21 -0.87 -10.29
N CYS A 17 -0.66 -0.14 -11.26
CA CYS A 17 -1.01 -0.22 -12.66
C CYS A 17 0.08 -1.01 -13.38
N VAL A 18 -0.25 -2.19 -13.89
CA VAL A 18 0.67 -3.02 -14.66
C VAL A 18 0.67 -2.58 -16.12
N GLU A 19 1.85 -2.21 -16.62
CA GLU A 19 2.04 -1.68 -17.97
C GLU A 19 2.62 -2.71 -18.93
N SER A 20 3.55 -3.55 -18.48
CA SER A 20 4.03 -4.70 -19.24
C SER A 20 4.30 -5.91 -18.34
N PHE A 21 4.30 -7.09 -18.95
CA PHE A 21 4.59 -8.37 -18.32
C PHE A 21 5.46 -9.18 -19.26
N ASP A 22 6.72 -9.39 -18.87
CA ASP A 22 7.76 -10.01 -19.68
C ASP A 22 8.57 -10.98 -18.79
N ASP A 23 8.96 -12.14 -19.31
CA ASP A 23 9.79 -13.13 -18.60
C ASP A 23 9.36 -13.46 -17.15
N SER A 24 8.04 -13.55 -16.90
CA SER A 24 7.45 -13.81 -15.58
C SER A 24 7.65 -12.71 -14.52
N ASP A 25 8.01 -11.50 -14.94
CA ASP A 25 8.05 -10.30 -14.12
C ASP A 25 7.20 -9.19 -14.73
N PHE A 26 6.74 -8.25 -13.90
CA PHE A 26 5.91 -7.14 -14.35
C PHE A 26 6.47 -5.80 -13.92
N GLN A 27 6.19 -4.80 -14.75
CA GLN A 27 6.56 -3.42 -14.52
C GLN A 27 5.36 -2.50 -14.74
N GLY A 28 5.46 -1.29 -14.22
CA GLY A 28 4.39 -0.31 -14.35
C GLY A 28 4.50 0.85 -13.38
N LEU A 29 3.34 1.32 -12.93
CA LEU A 29 3.19 2.56 -12.19
C LEU A 29 2.49 2.30 -10.86
N LEU A 30 3.04 2.83 -9.78
CA LEU A 30 2.45 2.81 -8.45
C LEU A 30 1.93 4.20 -8.09
N TRP A 31 0.65 4.25 -7.74
CA TRP A 31 -0.02 5.45 -7.25
C TRP A 31 -0.28 5.30 -5.75
N HIS A 32 -0.17 6.39 -5.01
CA HIS A 32 -0.62 6.48 -3.62
C HIS A 32 -1.43 7.76 -3.40
N GLN A 33 -2.20 7.83 -2.32
CA GLN A 33 -3.19 8.90 -2.11
C GLN A 33 -2.61 10.30 -1.91
N TYR A 34 -1.30 10.40 -1.67
CA TYR A 34 -0.63 11.62 -1.20
C TYR A 34 0.31 12.25 -2.25
N SER A 35 0.43 11.68 -3.45
CA SER A 35 1.18 12.28 -4.58
C SER A 35 0.30 12.45 -5.82
N ASP A 36 0.59 13.48 -6.63
CA ASP A 36 0.01 13.67 -7.98
C ASP A 36 0.73 12.82 -9.03
N ASP A 37 1.97 12.45 -8.77
CA ASP A 37 2.83 11.74 -9.71
C ASP A 37 2.92 10.25 -9.35
N PRO A 38 2.86 9.35 -10.34
CA PRO A 38 3.10 7.94 -10.13
C PRO A 38 4.59 7.67 -9.88
N ILE A 39 4.87 6.59 -9.15
CA ILE A 39 6.21 6.05 -8.98
C ILE A 39 6.37 4.89 -9.96
N GLU A 40 7.35 4.98 -10.85
CA GLU A 40 7.65 3.91 -11.80
C GLU A 40 8.35 2.75 -11.10
N PHE A 41 7.94 1.52 -11.39
CA PHE A 41 8.63 0.32 -10.96
C PHE A 41 8.94 -0.58 -12.16
N THR A 42 10.10 -1.22 -12.12
CA THR A 42 10.67 -2.00 -13.22
C THR A 42 10.64 -3.51 -12.97
N SER A 43 10.23 -3.93 -11.76
CA SER A 43 10.09 -5.33 -11.37
C SER A 43 9.16 -5.47 -10.17
N ALA A 44 8.65 -6.67 -9.93
CA ALA A 44 7.86 -6.97 -8.75
C ALA A 44 8.62 -6.70 -7.43
N MET A 45 9.93 -6.96 -7.39
CA MET A 45 10.76 -6.69 -6.21
C MET A 45 11.01 -5.19 -5.99
N HIS A 46 11.19 -4.43 -7.07
CA HIS A 46 11.31 -2.97 -6.99
C HIS A 46 10.00 -2.36 -6.47
N MET A 47 8.85 -2.83 -6.96
CA MET A 47 7.54 -2.45 -6.45
C MET A 47 7.41 -2.72 -4.95
N VAL A 48 7.79 -3.91 -4.47
CA VAL A 48 7.77 -4.22 -3.04
C VAL A 48 8.61 -3.22 -2.24
N THR A 49 9.82 -2.93 -2.71
CA THR A 49 10.72 -1.99 -2.03
C THR A 49 10.13 -0.58 -1.95
N ILE A 50 9.49 -0.12 -3.02
CA ILE A 50 8.77 1.16 -3.05
C ILE A 50 7.63 1.16 -2.03
N MET A 51 6.83 0.09 -1.99
CA MET A 51 5.71 -0.03 -1.04
C MET A 51 6.18 -0.03 0.41
N ASP A 52 7.26 -0.74 0.74
CA ASP A 52 7.85 -0.70 2.09
C ASP A 52 8.31 0.71 2.47
N GLY A 53 9.03 1.39 1.57
CA GLY A 53 9.50 2.76 1.80
C GLY A 53 8.34 3.74 2.02
N LEU A 54 7.27 3.63 1.23
CA LEU A 54 6.06 4.45 1.43
C LEU A 54 5.40 4.19 2.80
N MET A 55 5.31 2.94 3.22
CA MET A 55 4.75 2.60 4.54
C MET A 55 5.62 3.07 5.70
N ASP A 56 6.94 3.06 5.52
CA ASP A 56 7.91 3.62 6.47
C ASP A 56 7.78 5.15 6.54
N ASP A 57 7.66 5.85 5.40
CA ASP A 57 7.47 7.30 5.31
C ASP A 57 6.15 7.75 5.96
N TRP A 58 5.09 6.96 5.79
CA TRP A 58 3.79 7.23 6.42
C TRP A 58 3.74 6.85 7.89
N ASP A 59 4.74 6.12 8.39
CA ASP A 59 4.73 5.42 9.67
C ASP A 59 3.43 4.60 9.87
N PHE A 60 2.94 3.99 8.77
CA PHE A 60 1.64 3.31 8.76
C PHE A 60 1.48 2.30 7.61
N PRO A 61 1.09 1.04 7.91
CA PRO A 61 1.11 0.42 9.23
C PRO A 61 2.55 0.32 9.76
N GLN A 62 2.72 0.55 11.06
CA GLN A 62 4.04 0.49 11.69
C GLN A 62 4.65 -0.91 11.57
N ASN A 63 5.97 -0.97 11.39
CA ASN A 63 6.70 -2.23 11.32
C ASN A 63 6.68 -2.91 12.70
N GLY A 64 6.07 -4.10 12.79
CA GLY A 64 5.94 -4.85 14.03
C GLY A 64 7.25 -5.41 14.59
N LEU A 65 8.33 -5.38 13.80
CA LEU A 65 9.68 -5.73 14.27
C LEU A 65 10.45 -4.54 14.84
N ASP A 66 9.93 -3.32 14.70
CA ASP A 66 10.63 -2.17 15.27
C ASP A 66 10.63 -2.31 16.79
N LEU A 67 11.82 -2.22 17.38
CA LEU A 67 11.98 -2.44 18.81
C LEU A 67 11.22 -1.33 19.53
N ARG A 68 10.23 -1.73 20.32
CA ARG A 68 9.52 -0.83 21.21
C ARG A 68 10.52 -0.14 22.13
N LYS A 69 10.76 1.14 21.89
CA LYS A 69 11.58 1.97 22.77
C LYS A 69 10.75 2.34 24.00
N PHE A 70 10.94 1.60 25.09
CA PHE A 70 10.51 1.96 26.44
C PHE A 70 11.70 2.56 27.21
N ASN A 71 12.20 3.72 26.78
CA ASN A 71 13.11 4.46 27.64
C ASN A 71 12.29 5.45 28.48
N GLU A 72 12.29 5.24 29.80
CA GLU A 72 11.72 6.15 30.80
C GLU A 72 12.65 7.36 31.09
N ASP A 73 13.84 7.43 30.47
CA ASP A 73 14.86 8.47 30.70
C ASP A 73 14.92 9.58 29.64
N ASP A 74 13.85 9.78 28.87
CA ASP A 74 13.59 11.05 28.18
C ASP A 74 12.44 11.77 28.87
N ALA A 75 12.77 12.51 29.93
CA ALA A 75 11.89 13.45 30.63
C ALA A 75 11.41 14.64 29.75
N GLY A 76 11.32 14.46 28.42
CA GLY A 76 10.57 15.28 27.48
C GLY A 76 9.20 14.68 27.11
N HIS A 77 9.01 13.36 27.24
CA HIS A 77 7.75 12.66 26.94
C HIS A 77 6.98 12.25 28.21
N ARG A 78 6.88 13.16 29.18
CA ARG A 78 5.65 13.17 29.99
C ARG A 78 4.49 13.14 29.00
N ARG A 79 3.53 12.23 29.21
CA ARG A 79 2.16 12.35 28.73
C ARG A 79 1.58 13.67 29.25
N LYS A 80 2.00 14.79 28.68
CA LYS A 80 1.23 16.03 28.68
C LYS A 80 0.11 15.75 27.69
N GLY A 81 -1.12 15.61 28.19
CA GLY A 81 -2.30 15.74 27.35
C GLY A 81 -2.21 17.08 26.62
N GLY A 82 -1.70 17.04 25.39
CA GLY A 82 -1.25 18.23 24.66
C GLY A 82 -1.43 18.01 23.16
N ALA A 83 -2.57 18.46 22.66
CA ALA A 83 -2.89 18.97 21.32
C ALA A 83 -2.37 18.33 20.01
N ASN A 84 -1.40 17.41 19.96
CA ASN A 84 -0.89 16.84 18.70
C ASN A 84 -0.47 15.37 18.83
N ASP A 85 -1.41 14.50 19.23
CA ASP A 85 -1.31 13.03 19.12
C ASP A 85 -1.71 12.57 17.70
N GLU A 86 -1.26 13.32 16.68
CA GLU A 86 -1.62 13.09 15.28
C GLU A 86 -0.59 12.18 14.61
N LEU A 87 -1.08 11.08 14.01
CA LEU A 87 -0.27 10.13 13.27
C LEU A 87 0.45 10.80 12.10
N VAL A 88 1.63 10.31 11.71
CA VAL A 88 2.41 10.86 10.58
C VAL A 88 1.57 10.86 9.30
N ILE A 89 0.89 9.76 8.99
CA ILE A 89 0.00 9.65 7.83
C ILE A 89 -1.14 10.69 7.83
N ASP A 90 -1.65 11.10 9.01
CA ASP A 90 -2.71 12.10 9.12
C ASP A 90 -2.17 13.50 8.80
N LYS A 91 -0.94 13.81 9.23
CA LYS A 91 -0.22 15.03 8.85
C LYS A 91 0.05 15.08 7.35
N ILE A 92 0.52 13.99 6.77
CA ILE A 92 0.77 13.86 5.32
C ILE A 92 -0.54 14.10 4.55
N SER A 93 -1.62 13.44 4.97
CA SER A 93 -2.95 13.64 4.36
C SER A 93 -3.40 15.09 4.41
N ARG A 94 -3.16 15.80 5.53
CA ARG A 94 -3.51 17.22 5.67
C ARG A 94 -2.69 18.13 4.76
N ILE A 95 -1.40 17.85 4.61
CA ILE A 95 -0.48 18.68 3.80
C ILE A 95 -0.72 18.46 2.30
N HIS A 96 -0.84 17.20 1.89
CA HIS A 96 -0.89 16.82 0.48
C HIS A 96 -2.32 16.64 -0.06
N GLY A 97 -3.32 16.56 0.82
CA GLY A 97 -4.67 16.13 0.48
C GLY A 97 -4.75 14.63 0.21
N THR A 98 -5.98 14.11 0.08
CA THR A 98 -6.25 12.72 -0.32
C THR A 98 -6.80 12.70 -1.75
N ARG A 99 -6.11 11.99 -2.65
CA ARG A 99 -6.54 11.84 -4.05
C ARG A 99 -7.24 10.51 -4.29
N ASN A 100 -8.18 10.51 -5.24
CA ASN A 100 -8.82 9.28 -5.70
C ASN A 100 -7.92 8.57 -6.72
N ILE A 101 -7.22 7.52 -6.26
CA ILE A 101 -6.32 6.69 -7.07
C ILE A 101 -6.99 5.44 -7.65
N GLN A 102 -8.17 5.05 -7.15
CA GLN A 102 -8.86 3.78 -7.54
C GLN A 102 -9.44 3.81 -8.96
N ASN A 103 -9.42 4.99 -9.60
CA ASN A 103 -9.84 5.20 -10.98
C ASN A 103 -8.67 5.11 -11.98
N LYS A 104 -7.42 5.01 -11.50
CA LYS A 104 -6.25 4.78 -12.36
C LYS A 104 -6.34 3.38 -12.97
N LYS A 105 -5.80 3.22 -14.18
CA LYS A 105 -5.84 1.96 -14.92
C LYS A 105 -4.47 1.68 -15.54
N GLY A 106 -3.99 0.46 -15.36
CA GLY A 106 -2.86 -0.05 -16.13
C GLY A 106 -3.30 -0.54 -17.50
N LYS A 107 -2.31 -0.83 -18.36
CA LYS A 107 -2.57 -1.45 -19.67
C LYS A 107 -2.98 -2.92 -19.58
N ILE A 108 -2.38 -3.67 -18.67
CA ILE A 108 -2.61 -5.11 -18.51
C ILE A 108 -3.58 -5.37 -17.37
N ALA A 109 -3.26 -4.87 -16.18
CA ALA A 109 -4.02 -5.11 -14.97
C ALA A 109 -3.90 -3.94 -14.01
N THR A 110 -4.91 -3.79 -13.15
CA THR A 110 -4.94 -2.77 -12.11
C THR A 110 -5.30 -3.38 -10.77
N PHE A 111 -4.47 -3.13 -9.77
CA PHE A 111 -4.66 -3.64 -8.42
C PHE A 111 -4.78 -2.50 -7.42
N ILE A 112 -5.87 -2.48 -6.66
CA ILE A 112 -6.04 -1.59 -5.52
C ILE A 112 -5.63 -2.35 -4.26
N VAL A 113 -4.62 -1.87 -3.56
CA VAL A 113 -3.98 -2.58 -2.44
C VAL A 113 -4.11 -1.80 -1.15
N GLN A 114 -4.45 -2.52 -0.09
CA GLN A 114 -4.35 -2.08 1.28
C GLN A 114 -3.50 -3.09 2.07
N VAL A 115 -2.39 -2.63 2.64
CA VAL A 115 -1.66 -3.40 3.65
C VAL A 115 -2.27 -3.10 5.03
N ALA A 116 -2.88 -4.08 5.67
CA ALA A 116 -3.50 -3.90 6.98
C ALA A 116 -2.47 -3.99 8.12
N TYR A 117 -1.51 -4.91 8.01
CA TYR A 117 -0.54 -5.21 9.07
C TYR A 117 0.85 -5.51 8.49
N ARG A 118 1.89 -5.20 9.28
CA ARG A 118 3.30 -5.56 9.03
C ARG A 118 3.85 -6.33 10.22
N GLN A 119 3.35 -7.55 10.43
CA GLN A 119 3.79 -8.41 11.53
C GLN A 119 4.61 -9.60 11.01
N ASN A 120 5.51 -10.12 11.85
CA ASN A 120 6.35 -11.28 11.52
C ASN A 120 7.23 -11.09 10.28
N ALA A 121 7.80 -9.89 10.09
CA ALA A 121 8.63 -9.56 8.92
C ALA A 121 7.90 -9.68 7.57
N THR A 122 6.58 -9.57 7.54
CA THR A 122 5.81 -9.68 6.29
C THR A 122 4.55 -8.83 6.33
N TRP A 123 3.87 -8.72 5.19
CA TRP A 123 2.67 -7.91 5.03
C TRP A 123 1.40 -8.77 5.03
N GLN A 124 0.35 -8.26 5.66
CA GLN A 124 -0.99 -8.85 5.58
C GLN A 124 -1.99 -7.78 5.14
N GLY A 125 -2.93 -8.14 4.27
CA GLY A 125 -3.81 -7.13 3.71
C GLY A 125 -4.78 -7.67 2.68
N GLN A 126 -5.26 -6.75 1.85
CA GLN A 126 -6.30 -7.01 0.87
C GLN A 126 -5.94 -6.33 -0.45
N VAL A 127 -6.27 -7.00 -1.54
CA VAL A 127 -6.10 -6.51 -2.90
C VAL A 127 -7.42 -6.68 -3.65
N VAL A 128 -7.79 -5.68 -4.43
CA VAL A 128 -8.89 -5.74 -5.39
C VAL A 128 -8.30 -5.65 -6.78
N CYS A 129 -8.56 -6.65 -7.61
CA CYS A 129 -8.28 -6.58 -9.03
C CYS A 129 -9.43 -5.82 -9.71
N ALA A 130 -9.13 -4.70 -10.38
CA ALA A 130 -10.17 -3.86 -10.98
C ALA A 130 -10.84 -4.53 -12.18
N GLU A 131 -10.14 -5.46 -12.82
CA GLU A 131 -10.53 -6.10 -14.07
C GLU A 131 -11.45 -7.30 -13.84
N SER A 132 -11.14 -8.15 -12.85
CA SER A 132 -12.02 -9.22 -12.39
C SER A 132 -13.05 -8.74 -11.35
N ASN A 133 -12.90 -7.53 -10.83
CA ASN A 133 -13.67 -6.97 -9.71
C ASN A 133 -13.68 -7.90 -8.48
N GLU A 134 -12.62 -8.70 -8.32
CA GLU A 134 -12.47 -9.66 -7.25
C GLU A 134 -11.58 -9.11 -6.13
N LYS A 135 -12.03 -9.28 -4.89
CA LYS A 135 -11.25 -8.97 -3.69
C LYS A 135 -10.63 -10.21 -3.10
N LYS A 136 -9.31 -10.17 -2.97
CA LYS A 136 -8.50 -11.22 -2.36
C LYS A 136 -7.80 -10.69 -1.12
N THR A 137 -7.59 -11.56 -0.15
CA THR A 137 -6.80 -11.26 1.05
C THR A 137 -5.48 -11.98 0.97
N PHE A 138 -4.39 -11.34 1.38
CA PHE A 138 -3.07 -11.95 1.44
C PHE A 138 -2.57 -12.00 2.88
N ALA A 139 -1.91 -13.11 3.24
CA ALA A 139 -1.36 -13.33 4.58
C ALA A 139 0.17 -13.14 4.66
N SER A 140 0.83 -12.91 3.53
CA SER A 140 2.25 -12.57 3.45
C SER A 140 2.54 -11.77 2.18
N GLU A 141 3.72 -11.15 2.13
CA GLU A 141 4.25 -10.47 0.95
C GLU A 141 4.39 -11.43 -0.26
N LEU A 142 4.86 -12.67 -0.02
CA LEU A 142 4.95 -13.68 -1.08
C LEU A 142 3.56 -14.13 -1.57
N ASP A 143 2.60 -14.23 -0.67
CA ASP A 143 1.21 -14.55 -1.00
C ASP A 143 0.58 -13.41 -1.85
N PHE A 144 0.87 -12.16 -1.49
CA PHE A 144 0.51 -11.00 -2.29
C PHE A 144 1.09 -11.08 -3.71
N LEU A 145 2.40 -11.30 -3.85
CA LEU A 145 3.04 -11.46 -5.16
C LEU A 145 2.46 -12.62 -5.99
N ARG A 146 2.14 -13.74 -5.34
CA ARG A 146 1.49 -14.89 -6.00
C ARG A 146 0.11 -14.53 -6.53
N ILE A 147 -0.71 -13.83 -5.73
CA ILE A 147 -2.04 -13.38 -6.14
C ILE A 147 -1.92 -12.47 -7.37
N LEU A 148 -1.03 -11.46 -7.34
CA LEU A 148 -0.84 -10.56 -8.47
C LEU A 148 -0.44 -11.31 -9.74
N LYS A 149 0.54 -12.21 -9.64
CA LYS A 149 1.02 -12.99 -10.80
C LYS A 149 -0.06 -13.91 -11.36
N ASN A 150 -0.85 -14.55 -10.51
CA ASN A 150 -1.94 -15.41 -10.97
C ASN A 150 -3.01 -14.58 -11.70
N GLU A 151 -3.43 -13.45 -11.14
CA GLU A 151 -4.39 -12.55 -11.80
C GLU A 151 -3.88 -12.05 -13.15
N ILE A 152 -2.60 -11.65 -13.24
CA ILE A 152 -2.01 -11.19 -14.51
C ILE A 152 -2.00 -12.30 -15.56
N ASN A 153 -1.74 -13.56 -15.17
CA ASN A 153 -1.71 -14.70 -16.08
C ASN A 153 -3.10 -15.18 -16.51
N GLU A 154 -4.15 -14.84 -15.76
CA GLU A 154 -5.55 -15.21 -16.05
C GLU A 154 -6.26 -14.20 -16.98
N LEU A 155 -5.64 -13.05 -17.24
CA LEU A 155 -6.12 -11.97 -18.13
C LEU A 155 -5.60 -12.13 -19.57
#